data_AF-A0A815R825-F1
#
_entry.id   AF-A0A815R825-F1
#
_cell.length_a   1.000
_cell.length_b   1.000
_cell.length_c   1.000
_cell.angle_alpha   90.00
_cell.angle_beta   90.00
_cell.angle_gamma   90.00
#
_symmetry.space_group_name_H-M   'P 1'
#
loop_
_entity.id
_entity.type
_entity.pdbx_description
1 polymer ?
#
loop_
_entity_poly.entity_id
_entity_poly.type
_entity_poly.pdbx_seq_one_letter_code
_entity_poly.pdbx_strand_id
1 'polypeptide(L)'
;MLEGENKTIGLILTSITFILTAFATIISLIIIVILIYQWYRKRVKQDDKITIYLCLHIYLCMLILTTIGLSMNIRTFLGDLNGQLFDSLGCIFSGYVVLIHLGKMYIAFINQAFYRFVRIVYPQYGYFLSLKFFLLLTMIEYLCISGIVCVVIPWNGVIYFIYDHFCYVSFTNLRAIIWIVLSVYALPCLCTFMIYMRITTFLRHQRNTLTLVMRQRQKRDFLIVRRILMIIIFLLTLGLPGTFFIIRYYVTGDYHPLSLRVGWMSVAISMAVLNVVLIFFIPQLQNIVRKVFQEHRIGVSTVVIQPEEIQI
;
A
#
# COMPACT_ATOMS: atom_id res chain seq x y z
N MET A 1 -24.62 -3.69 -21.91
CA MET A 1 -24.66 -4.91 -21.07
C MET A 1 -23.63 -5.89 -21.60
N LEU A 2 -22.90 -6.60 -20.75
CA LEU A 2 -22.03 -7.69 -21.17
C LEU A 2 -22.89 -8.85 -21.69
N GLU A 3 -22.54 -9.41 -22.84
CA GLU A 3 -23.21 -10.60 -23.39
C GLU A 3 -22.62 -11.89 -22.80
N GLY A 4 -23.51 -12.84 -22.47
CA GLY A 4 -23.24 -14.23 -22.09
C GLY A 4 -21.90 -14.49 -21.37
N GLU A 5 -20.92 -14.95 -22.15
CA GLU A 5 -19.61 -15.37 -21.66
C GLU A 5 -18.85 -14.25 -20.92
N ASN A 6 -18.89 -13.01 -21.43
CA ASN A 6 -18.23 -11.89 -20.80
C ASN A 6 -18.82 -11.55 -19.43
N LYS A 7 -20.13 -11.78 -19.24
CA LYS A 7 -20.80 -11.57 -17.95
C LYS A 7 -20.29 -12.56 -16.90
N THR A 8 -20.17 -13.83 -17.27
CA THR A 8 -19.65 -14.88 -16.37
C THR A 8 -18.20 -14.63 -15.98
N ILE A 9 -17.33 -14.31 -16.95
CA ILE A 9 -15.93 -13.97 -16.68
C ILE A 9 -15.85 -12.72 -15.79
N GLY A 10 -16.64 -11.70 -16.10
CA GLY A 10 -16.73 -10.48 -15.31
C GLY A 10 -17.09 -10.75 -13.84
N LEU A 11 -18.07 -11.61 -13.58
CA LEU A 11 -18.50 -11.98 -12.23
C LEU A 11 -17.41 -12.75 -11.46
N ILE A 12 -16.69 -13.66 -12.14
CA ILE A 12 -15.56 -14.40 -11.55
C ILE A 12 -14.44 -13.42 -11.14
N LEU A 13 -14.06 -12.49 -12.04
CA LEU A 13 -13.04 -11.48 -11.76
C LEU A 13 -13.42 -10.57 -10.59
N THR A 14 -14.67 -10.10 -10.55
CA THR A 14 -15.18 -9.28 -9.44
C THR A 14 -15.17 -10.06 -8.12
N SER A 15 -15.52 -11.35 -8.15
CA SER A 15 -15.49 -12.22 -6.96
C SER A 15 -14.09 -12.42 -6.40
N ILE A 16 -13.11 -12.70 -7.26
CA ILE A 16 -11.70 -12.81 -6.85
C ILE A 16 -11.22 -11.48 -6.28
N THR A 17 -11.52 -10.36 -6.95
CA THR A 17 -11.14 -9.02 -6.51
C THR A 17 -11.77 -8.68 -5.14
N PHE A 18 -13.03 -9.03 -4.92
CA PHE A 18 -13.72 -8.84 -3.64
C PHE A 18 -13.07 -9.65 -2.51
N ILE A 19 -12.77 -10.93 -2.73
CA ILE A 19 -12.10 -11.78 -1.72
C ILE A 19 -10.73 -11.21 -1.35
N LEU A 20 -9.93 -10.81 -2.36
CA LEU A 20 -8.60 -10.24 -2.14
C LEU A 20 -8.66 -8.90 -1.40
N THR A 21 -9.60 -8.02 -1.76
CA THR A 21 -9.79 -6.72 -1.08
C THR A 21 -10.33 -6.88 0.34
N ALA A 22 -11.20 -7.87 0.59
CA ALA A 22 -11.68 -8.23 1.92
C ALA A 22 -10.54 -8.72 2.80
N PHE A 23 -9.74 -9.66 2.29
CA PHE A 23 -8.57 -10.19 2.97
C PHE A 23 -7.56 -9.08 3.31
N ALA A 24 -7.25 -8.20 2.35
CA ALA A 24 -6.36 -7.07 2.56
C ALA A 24 -6.88 -6.09 3.61
N THR A 25 -8.19 -5.81 3.62
CA THR A 25 -8.86 -4.97 4.62
C THR A 25 -8.74 -5.57 6.03
N ILE A 26 -9.03 -6.87 6.19
CA ILE A 26 -8.97 -7.56 7.48
C ILE A 26 -7.54 -7.55 8.02
N ILE A 27 -6.54 -7.88 7.19
CA ILE A 27 -5.13 -7.84 7.61
C ILE A 27 -4.73 -6.42 8.01
N SER A 28 -5.10 -5.41 7.21
CA SER A 28 -4.75 -4.02 7.50
C SER A 28 -5.33 -3.59 8.85
N LEU A 29 -6.58 -3.95 9.13
CA LEU A 29 -7.24 -3.68 10.41
C LEU A 29 -6.52 -4.37 11.59
N ILE A 30 -6.22 -5.66 11.48
CA ILE A 30 -5.49 -6.42 12.52
C ILE A 30 -4.14 -5.76 12.82
N ILE A 31 -3.38 -5.41 11.78
CA ILE A 31 -2.07 -4.80 11.95
C ILE A 31 -2.18 -3.40 12.56
N ILE A 32 -3.16 -2.58 12.16
CA ILE A 32 -3.42 -1.28 12.78
C ILE A 32 -3.68 -1.43 14.28
N VAL A 33 -4.55 -2.37 14.68
CA VAL A 33 -4.85 -2.62 16.10
C VAL A 33 -3.58 -3.02 16.86
N ILE A 34 -2.76 -3.91 16.29
CA ILE A 34 -1.48 -4.32 16.88
C ILE A 34 -0.53 -3.12 17.03
N LEU A 35 -0.39 -2.28 16.01
CA LEU A 35 0.50 -1.11 16.03
C LEU A 35 0.02 -0.05 17.04
N ILE A 36 -1.28 0.19 17.13
CA ILE A 36 -1.88 1.08 18.13
C ILE A 36 -1.63 0.53 19.54
N TYR A 37 -1.85 -0.76 19.76
CA TYR A 37 -1.56 -1.38 21.05
C TYR A 37 -0.07 -1.22 21.44
N GLN A 38 0.85 -1.43 20.49
CA GLN A 38 2.28 -1.20 20.71
C GLN A 38 2.60 0.25 21.05
N TRP A 39 1.95 1.19 20.35
CA TRP A 39 2.13 2.62 20.56
C TRP A 39 1.80 3.03 22.00
N TYR A 40 0.70 2.53 22.55
CA TYR A 40 0.26 2.83 23.91
C TYR A 40 1.15 2.20 24.99
N ARG A 41 1.84 1.09 24.68
CA ARG A 41 2.74 0.44 25.64
C ARG A 41 3.95 1.36 25.90
N LYS A 42 4.01 1.97 27.10
CA LYS A 42 5.01 2.99 27.53
C LYS A 42 6.51 2.60 27.43
N ARG A 43 6.87 1.43 26.89
CA ARG A 43 8.26 0.94 26.78
C ARG A 43 8.90 1.10 25.39
N VAL A 44 8.27 1.80 24.46
CA VAL A 44 8.80 1.97 23.09
C VAL A 44 9.82 3.12 23.03
N LYS A 45 11.02 2.85 22.48
CA LYS A 45 12.06 3.86 22.24
C LYS A 45 11.59 4.90 21.23
N GLN A 46 12.10 6.12 21.30
CA GLN A 46 11.66 7.22 20.42
C GLN A 46 11.83 6.90 18.93
N ASP A 47 12.96 6.30 18.52
CA ASP A 47 13.20 5.88 17.13
C ASP A 47 12.17 4.84 16.65
N ASP A 48 11.77 3.96 17.56
CA ASP A 48 10.75 2.96 17.26
C ASP A 48 9.38 3.60 17.08
N LYS A 49 9.05 4.65 17.84
CA LYS A 49 7.78 5.38 17.68
C LYS A 49 7.62 5.95 16.29
N ILE A 50 8.63 6.62 15.72
CA ILE A 50 8.51 7.21 14.37
C ILE A 50 8.30 6.12 13.33
N THR A 51 9.04 5.01 13.45
CA THR A 51 8.87 3.88 12.53
C THR A 51 7.48 3.25 12.66
N ILE A 52 6.94 3.10 13.87
CA ILE A 52 5.57 2.62 14.11
C ILE A 52 4.55 3.59 13.52
N TYR A 53 4.74 4.90 13.69
CA TYR A 53 3.86 5.93 13.11
C TYR A 53 3.82 5.85 11.59
N LEU A 54 4.99 5.78 10.94
CA LEU A 54 5.09 5.67 9.48
C LEU A 54 4.46 4.37 8.99
N CYS A 55 4.64 3.27 9.72
CA CYS A 55 3.99 1.99 9.44
C CYS A 55 2.46 2.10 9.56
N LEU A 56 1.97 2.69 10.66
CA LEU A 56 0.56 2.92 10.91
C LEU A 56 -0.07 3.76 9.80
N HIS A 57 0.63 4.80 9.33
CA HIS A 57 0.18 5.64 8.22
C HIS A 57 0.05 4.83 6.91
N ILE A 58 1.03 4.00 6.57
CA ILE A 58 0.95 3.14 5.37
C ILE A 58 -0.26 2.18 5.47
N TYR A 59 -0.44 1.50 6.60
CA TYR A 59 -1.58 0.60 6.80
C TYR A 59 -2.92 1.33 6.84
N LEU A 60 -2.99 2.55 7.37
CA LEU A 60 -4.20 3.38 7.33
C LEU A 60 -4.57 3.73 5.89
N CYS A 61 -3.61 4.13 5.05
CA CYS A 61 -3.85 4.37 3.63
C CYS A 61 -4.33 3.11 2.92
N MET A 62 -3.72 1.95 3.20
CA MET A 62 -4.16 0.67 2.64
C MET A 62 -5.59 0.32 3.08
N LEU A 63 -5.91 0.47 4.37
CA LEU A 63 -7.25 0.20 4.90
C LEU A 63 -8.32 1.05 4.21
N ILE A 64 -8.08 2.35 4.05
CA ILE A 64 -9.02 3.25 3.38
C ILE A 64 -9.19 2.83 1.91
N LEU A 65 -8.09 2.56 1.21
CA LEU A 65 -8.12 2.16 -0.19
C LEU A 65 -8.84 0.83 -0.41
N THR A 66 -8.59 -0.18 0.44
CA THR A 66 -9.26 -1.48 0.33
C THR A 66 -10.73 -1.42 0.75
N THR A 67 -11.09 -0.53 1.69
CA THR A 67 -12.50 -0.28 2.06
C THR A 67 -13.28 0.36 0.91
N ILE A 68 -12.68 1.35 0.23
CA ILE A 68 -13.29 1.95 -0.97
C ILE A 68 -13.36 0.90 -2.08
N GLY A 69 -12.30 0.09 -2.26
CA GLY A 69 -12.29 -1.02 -3.20
C GLY A 69 -13.41 -2.03 -2.94
N LEU A 70 -13.66 -2.39 -1.68
CA LEU A 70 -14.80 -3.24 -1.30
C LEU A 70 -16.14 -2.60 -1.68
N SER A 71 -16.32 -1.31 -1.39
CA SER A 71 -17.53 -0.57 -1.78
C SER A 71 -17.73 -0.57 -3.30
N MET A 72 -16.66 -0.38 -4.08
CA MET A 72 -16.70 -0.46 -5.54
C MET A 72 -17.08 -1.86 -6.03
N ASN A 73 -16.48 -2.92 -5.47
CA ASN A 73 -16.82 -4.30 -5.83
C ASN A 73 -18.29 -4.63 -5.52
N ILE A 74 -18.84 -4.15 -4.40
CA ILE A 74 -20.28 -4.31 -4.08
C ILE A 74 -21.16 -3.66 -5.15
N ARG A 75 -20.82 -2.45 -5.60
CA ARG A 75 -21.55 -1.78 -6.69
C ARG A 75 -21.44 -2.54 -8.01
N THR A 76 -20.26 -3.06 -8.33
CA THR A 76 -20.06 -3.91 -9.52
C THR A 76 -20.91 -5.18 -9.45
N PHE A 77 -20.96 -5.86 -8.30
CA PHE A 77 -21.84 -7.01 -8.11
C PHE A 77 -23.32 -6.68 -8.28
N LEU A 78 -23.80 -5.62 -7.62
CA LEU A 78 -25.19 -5.20 -7.73
C LEU A 78 -25.56 -4.78 -9.15
N GLY A 79 -24.63 -4.11 -9.85
CA GLY A 79 -24.79 -3.73 -11.25
C GLY A 79 -24.86 -4.95 -12.17
N ASP A 80 -23.97 -5.92 -12.00
CA ASP A 80 -23.92 -7.14 -12.81
C ASP A 80 -25.16 -8.04 -12.61
N LEU A 81 -25.66 -8.13 -11.37
CA LEU A 81 -26.82 -8.95 -11.03
C LEU A 81 -28.15 -8.29 -11.39
N ASN A 82 -28.32 -7.01 -11.02
CA ASN A 82 -29.60 -6.33 -11.06
C ASN A 82 -29.71 -5.28 -12.19
N GLY A 83 -28.63 -5.02 -12.93
CA GLY A 83 -28.59 -3.97 -13.95
C GLY A 83 -28.64 -2.55 -13.37
N GLN A 84 -28.37 -2.39 -12.07
CA GLN A 84 -28.45 -1.11 -11.39
C GLN A 84 -27.33 -0.15 -11.83
N LEU A 85 -27.72 1.07 -12.19
CA LEU A 85 -26.78 2.15 -12.49
C LEU A 85 -26.42 2.89 -11.20
N PHE A 86 -25.14 3.21 -11.03
CA PHE A 86 -24.60 3.92 -9.85
C PHE A 86 -23.96 5.26 -10.22
N ASP A 87 -24.39 5.86 -11.34
CA ASP A 87 -23.92 7.16 -11.80
C ASP A 87 -24.41 8.26 -10.85
N SER A 88 -23.52 8.65 -9.94
CA SER A 88 -23.82 9.57 -8.85
C SER A 88 -22.57 10.34 -8.48
N LEU A 89 -22.77 11.56 -7.94
CA LEU A 89 -21.66 12.37 -7.43
C LEU A 89 -20.84 11.61 -6.37
N GLY A 90 -21.48 10.77 -5.56
CA GLY A 90 -20.80 9.91 -4.58
C GLY A 90 -19.86 8.88 -5.22
N CYS A 91 -20.20 8.36 -6.39
CA CYS A 91 -19.32 7.47 -7.16
C CYS A 91 -18.11 8.22 -7.71
N ILE A 92 -18.34 9.37 -8.37
CA ILE A 92 -17.27 10.21 -8.90
C ILE A 92 -16.31 10.66 -7.78
N PHE A 93 -16.87 11.11 -6.66
CA PHE A 93 -16.10 11.47 -5.46
C PHE A 93 -15.24 10.30 -4.97
N SER A 94 -15.83 9.09 -4.89
CA SER A 94 -15.10 7.89 -4.49
C SER A 94 -13.91 7.60 -5.43
N GLY A 95 -14.06 7.84 -6.73
CA GLY A 95 -12.97 7.74 -7.70
C GLY A 95 -11.83 8.72 -7.41
N TYR A 96 -12.13 9.97 -7.06
CA TYR A 96 -11.09 10.94 -6.63
C TYR A 96 -10.43 10.54 -5.30
N VAL A 97 -11.21 10.05 -4.32
CA VAL A 97 -10.66 9.60 -3.03
C VAL A 97 -9.70 8.43 -3.22
N VAL A 98 -9.99 7.50 -4.13
CA VAL A 98 -9.06 6.42 -4.54
C VAL A 98 -7.74 7.02 -5.03
N LEU A 99 -7.77 8.00 -5.95
CA LEU A 99 -6.55 8.60 -6.50
C LEU A 99 -5.72 9.30 -5.42
N ILE A 100 -6.38 10.04 -4.52
CA ILE A 100 -5.74 10.70 -3.38
C ILE A 100 -5.05 9.67 -2.48
N HIS A 101 -5.74 8.60 -2.11
CA HIS A 101 -5.19 7.58 -1.20
C HIS A 101 -4.13 6.71 -1.85
N LEU A 102 -4.25 6.44 -3.15
CA LEU A 102 -3.21 5.78 -3.92
C LEU A 102 -1.91 6.61 -3.93
N GLY A 103 -2.02 7.91 -4.22
CA GLY A 103 -0.88 8.83 -4.13
C GLY A 103 -0.29 8.92 -2.74
N LYS A 104 -1.16 8.98 -1.71
CA LYS A 104 -0.74 8.97 -0.32
C LYS A 104 0.06 7.75 0.06
N MET A 105 -0.35 6.57 -0.40
CA MET A 105 0.40 5.35 -0.14
C MET A 105 1.82 5.44 -0.69
N TYR A 106 2.02 5.96 -1.90
CA TYR A 106 3.35 6.16 -2.47
C TYR A 106 4.18 7.20 -1.73
N ILE A 107 3.58 8.34 -1.37
CA ILE A 107 4.26 9.37 -0.56
C ILE A 107 4.64 8.83 0.83
N ALA A 108 3.81 7.97 1.44
CA ALA A 108 4.14 7.33 2.71
C ALA A 108 5.40 6.44 2.60
N PHE A 109 5.63 5.77 1.47
CA PHE A 109 6.89 5.07 1.20
C PHE A 109 8.08 6.03 1.05
N ILE A 110 7.89 7.21 0.43
CA ILE A 110 8.91 8.25 0.39
C ILE A 110 9.27 8.70 1.81
N ASN A 111 8.29 8.94 2.67
CA ASN A 111 8.55 9.32 4.07
C ASN A 111 9.31 8.26 4.84
N GLN A 112 8.97 6.99 4.62
CA GLN A 112 9.72 5.90 5.20
C GLN A 112 11.17 5.86 4.70
N ALA A 113 11.40 6.13 3.41
CA ALA A 113 12.73 6.22 2.82
C ALA A 113 13.50 7.45 3.34
N PHE A 114 12.84 8.60 3.45
CA PHE A 114 13.39 9.87 3.92
C PHE A 114 13.80 9.79 5.39
N TYR A 115 12.94 9.25 6.26
CA TYR A 115 13.29 9.00 7.66
C TYR A 115 14.57 8.18 7.78
N ARG A 116 14.69 7.11 6.99
CA ARG A 116 15.89 6.25 7.00
C ARG A 116 17.10 6.97 6.45
N PHE A 117 16.93 7.76 5.39
CA PHE A 117 17.99 8.57 4.81
C PHE A 117 18.57 9.54 5.83
N VAL A 118 17.73 10.34 6.49
CA VAL A 118 18.16 11.26 7.56
C VAL A 118 18.84 10.49 8.68
N ARG A 119 18.26 9.39 9.15
CA ARG A 119 18.84 8.60 10.26
C ARG A 119 20.22 8.02 9.93
N ILE A 120 20.45 7.60 8.69
CA ILE A 120 21.70 6.94 8.27
C ILE A 120 22.77 7.95 7.86
N VAL A 121 22.39 8.95 7.06
CA VAL A 121 23.32 9.89 6.42
C VAL A 121 23.55 11.12 7.30
N TYR A 122 22.51 11.58 8.00
CA TYR A 122 22.49 12.84 8.75
C TYR A 122 22.02 12.68 10.20
N PRO A 123 22.61 11.77 10.99
CA PRO A 123 22.15 11.49 12.36
C PRO A 123 22.24 12.70 13.31
N GLN A 124 23.04 13.70 12.94
CA GLN A 124 23.28 14.93 13.72
C GLN A 124 22.04 15.85 13.75
N TYR A 125 21.15 15.75 12.76
CA TYR A 125 20.01 16.65 12.60
C TYR A 125 18.76 16.10 13.29
N GLY A 126 18.75 16.16 14.64
CA GLY A 126 17.66 15.61 15.46
C GLY A 126 16.27 16.16 15.17
N TYR A 127 16.15 17.37 14.61
CA TYR A 127 14.86 17.97 14.24
C TYR A 127 14.08 17.13 13.22
N PHE A 128 14.75 16.67 12.16
CA PHE A 128 14.17 15.81 11.11
C PHE A 128 13.88 14.38 11.61
N LEU A 129 14.38 14.02 12.80
CA LEU A 129 14.11 12.77 13.49
C LEU A 129 13.08 12.95 14.62
N SER A 130 12.30 14.03 14.60
CA SER A 130 11.23 14.25 15.57
C SER A 130 9.89 13.73 15.06
N LEU A 131 9.07 13.16 15.94
CA LEU A 131 7.71 12.73 15.58
C LEU A 131 6.83 13.91 15.12
N LYS A 132 7.03 15.10 15.73
CA LYS A 132 6.31 16.32 15.37
C LYS A 132 6.54 16.70 13.91
N PHE A 133 7.78 16.57 13.43
CA PHE A 133 8.11 16.82 12.03
C PHE A 133 7.33 15.88 11.10
N PHE A 134 7.29 14.57 11.39
CA PHE A 134 6.55 13.62 10.55
C PHE A 134 5.02 13.79 10.61
N LEU A 135 4.48 14.21 11.76
CA LEU A 135 3.05 14.56 11.86
C LEU A 135 2.72 15.77 10.98
N LEU A 136 3.53 16.83 11.04
CA LEU A 136 3.36 18.01 10.20
C LEU A 136 3.53 17.67 8.72
N LEU A 137 4.54 16.88 8.38
CA LEU A 137 4.82 16.44 7.02
C LEU A 137 3.64 15.66 6.42
N THR A 138 3.07 14.70 7.16
CA THR A 138 1.88 13.96 6.72
C THR A 138 0.69 14.86 6.41
N MET A 139 0.47 15.91 7.20
CA MET A 139 -0.60 16.89 6.99
C MET A 139 -0.35 17.73 5.72
N ILE A 140 0.86 18.27 5.56
CA ILE A 140 1.25 19.05 4.38
C ILE A 140 1.07 18.22 3.12
N GLU A 141 1.54 16.98 3.14
CA GLU A 141 1.39 16.07 2.02
C GLU A 141 -0.08 15.79 1.68
N TYR A 142 -1.00 15.88 2.64
CA TYR A 142 -2.42 15.61 2.40
C TYR A 142 -3.02 16.73 1.59
N LEU A 143 -2.65 17.96 1.91
CA LEU A 143 -2.97 19.13 1.12
C LEU A 143 -2.31 19.06 -0.26
N CYS A 144 -1.03 18.71 -0.34
CA CYS A 144 -0.31 18.63 -1.62
C CYS A 144 -0.91 17.59 -2.56
N ILE A 145 -1.13 16.35 -2.11
CA ILE A 145 -1.66 15.30 -2.99
C ILE A 145 -3.12 15.57 -3.39
N SER A 146 -3.91 16.13 -2.46
CA SER A 146 -5.28 16.54 -2.78
C SER A 146 -5.26 17.65 -3.83
N GLY A 147 -4.38 18.64 -3.69
CA GLY A 147 -4.17 19.68 -4.70
C GLY A 147 -3.76 19.12 -6.06
N ILE A 148 -2.82 18.17 -6.09
CA ILE A 148 -2.39 17.48 -7.32
C ILE A 148 -3.55 16.75 -8.00
N VAL A 149 -4.39 16.05 -7.25
CA VAL A 149 -5.55 15.32 -7.80
C VAL A 149 -6.68 16.28 -8.20
N CYS A 150 -6.88 17.39 -7.48
CA CYS A 150 -7.88 18.40 -7.79
C CYS A 150 -7.70 19.03 -9.18
N VAL A 151 -6.47 19.08 -9.72
CA VAL A 151 -6.20 19.55 -11.10
C VAL A 151 -6.94 18.71 -12.16
N VAL A 152 -7.32 17.47 -11.84
CA VAL A 152 -8.03 16.56 -12.74
C VAL A 152 -9.55 16.83 -12.78
N ILE A 153 -10.09 17.49 -11.75
CA ILE A 153 -11.51 17.84 -11.66
C ILE A 153 -11.99 18.67 -12.87
N PRO A 154 -11.37 19.80 -13.24
CA PRO A 154 -11.82 20.61 -14.37
C PRO A 154 -11.67 19.89 -15.73
N TRP A 155 -10.96 18.76 -15.79
CA TRP A 155 -10.84 17.98 -17.02
C TRP A 155 -11.91 16.90 -17.14
N ASN A 156 -12.83 16.79 -16.17
CA ASN A 156 -13.74 15.64 -16.06
C ASN A 156 -12.98 14.31 -16.14
N GLY A 157 -11.84 14.24 -15.43
CA GLY A 157 -10.94 13.11 -15.56
C GLY A 157 -11.50 11.82 -14.99
N VAL A 158 -12.39 11.87 -14.00
CA VAL A 158 -13.08 10.71 -13.42
C VAL A 158 -14.51 10.63 -13.94
N ILE A 159 -14.87 9.49 -14.54
CA ILE A 159 -16.21 9.23 -15.08
C ILE A 159 -16.76 7.88 -14.58
N TYR A 160 -18.07 7.70 -14.68
CA TYR A 160 -18.72 6.41 -14.43
C TYR A 160 -18.58 5.47 -15.64
N PHE A 161 -18.10 4.26 -15.41
CA PHE A 161 -18.01 3.23 -16.44
C PHE A 161 -19.23 2.31 -16.39
N ILE A 162 -20.10 2.42 -17.40
CA ILE A 162 -21.39 1.70 -17.45
C ILE A 162 -21.23 0.18 -17.42
N TYR A 163 -20.18 -0.37 -18.04
CA TYR A 163 -19.93 -1.82 -18.11
C TYR A 163 -19.32 -2.42 -16.84
N ASP A 164 -18.74 -1.57 -16.00
CA ASP A 164 -17.99 -1.99 -14.80
C ASP A 164 -18.63 -1.50 -13.50
N HIS A 165 -19.61 -0.60 -13.60
CA HIS A 165 -20.40 -0.02 -12.52
C HIS A 165 -19.58 0.67 -11.42
N PHE A 166 -18.41 1.21 -11.74
CA PHE A 166 -17.62 2.05 -10.83
C PHE A 166 -17.10 3.32 -11.52
N CYS A 167 -16.59 4.26 -10.73
CA CYS A 167 -16.03 5.52 -11.23
C CYS A 167 -14.51 5.54 -11.13
N TYR A 168 -13.86 5.86 -12.24
CA TYR A 168 -12.40 5.92 -12.31
C TYR A 168 -11.94 6.88 -13.42
N VAL A 169 -10.63 7.05 -13.58
CA VAL A 169 -10.05 7.91 -14.60
C VAL A 169 -10.46 7.42 -16.00
N SER A 170 -11.05 8.30 -16.80
CA SER A 170 -11.45 7.99 -18.18
C SER A 170 -10.23 7.65 -19.03
N PHE A 171 -10.29 6.53 -19.76
CA PHE A 171 -9.26 6.17 -20.73
C PHE A 171 -9.22 7.10 -21.96
N THR A 172 -10.32 7.80 -22.25
CA THR A 172 -10.40 8.82 -23.31
C THR A 172 -9.66 10.10 -22.94
N ASN A 173 -9.43 10.36 -21.65
CA ASN A 173 -8.83 11.59 -21.18
C ASN A 173 -7.31 11.42 -20.97
N LEU A 174 -6.56 11.43 -22.07
CA LEU A 174 -5.10 11.25 -22.06
C LEU A 174 -4.41 12.22 -21.10
N ARG A 175 -4.88 13.47 -21.03
CA ARG A 175 -4.31 14.51 -20.17
C ARG A 175 -4.41 14.12 -18.68
N ALA A 176 -5.59 13.67 -18.25
CA ALA A 176 -5.80 13.20 -16.88
C ALA A 176 -4.93 11.97 -16.57
N ILE A 177 -4.86 11.00 -17.49
CA ILE A 177 -4.06 9.79 -17.32
C ILE A 177 -2.58 10.14 -17.17
N ILE A 178 -1.99 10.90 -18.10
CA ILE A 178 -0.58 11.27 -18.06
C ILE A 178 -0.27 12.03 -16.77
N TRP A 179 -1.13 12.98 -16.38
CA TRP A 179 -0.95 13.72 -15.15
C TRP A 179 -0.95 12.82 -13.91
N ILE A 180 -1.93 11.92 -13.78
CA ILE A 180 -2.02 10.99 -12.65
C ILE A 180 -0.83 10.01 -12.65
N VAL A 181 -0.51 9.39 -13.79
CA VAL A 181 0.62 8.45 -13.90
C VAL A 181 1.93 9.13 -13.52
N LEU A 182 2.19 10.37 -13.98
CA LEU A 182 3.41 11.07 -13.63
C LEU A 182 3.43 11.51 -12.17
N SER A 183 2.36 12.16 -11.69
CA SER A 183 2.35 12.82 -10.38
C SER A 183 2.09 11.87 -9.21
N VAL A 184 1.19 10.90 -9.37
CA VAL A 184 0.74 9.97 -8.31
C VAL A 184 1.62 8.73 -8.25
N TYR A 185 2.26 8.35 -9.37
CA TYR A 185 2.98 7.08 -9.49
C TYR A 185 4.46 7.23 -9.84
N ALA A 186 4.79 7.74 -11.03
CA ALA A 186 6.16 7.74 -11.55
C ALA A 186 7.09 8.62 -10.69
N LEU A 187 6.68 9.86 -10.39
CA LEU A 187 7.48 10.78 -9.59
C LEU A 187 7.72 10.24 -8.16
N PRO A 188 6.72 9.76 -7.40
CA PRO A 188 6.96 9.11 -6.12
C PRO A 188 7.90 7.90 -6.17
N CYS A 189 7.78 7.06 -7.20
CA CYS A 189 8.67 5.92 -7.40
C CYS A 189 10.11 6.37 -7.67
N LEU A 190 10.31 7.37 -8.54
CA LEU A 190 11.62 7.95 -8.83
C LEU A 190 12.24 8.59 -7.59
N CYS A 191 11.48 9.37 -6.82
CA CYS A 191 11.95 9.96 -5.57
C CYS A 191 12.41 8.88 -4.58
N THR A 192 11.61 7.84 -4.40
CA THR A 192 11.95 6.71 -3.50
C THR A 192 13.21 6.01 -3.98
N PHE A 193 13.32 5.73 -5.28
CA PHE A 193 14.50 5.12 -5.89
C PHE A 193 15.76 5.96 -5.67
N MET A 194 15.69 7.27 -5.93
CA MET A 194 16.80 8.20 -5.74
C MET A 194 17.29 8.26 -4.30
N ILE A 195 16.38 8.27 -3.32
CA ILE A 195 16.73 8.21 -1.90
C ILE A 195 17.50 6.92 -1.59
N TYR A 196 17.02 5.77 -2.06
CA TYR A 196 17.73 4.49 -1.83
C TYR A 196 19.07 4.39 -2.55
N MET A 197 19.19 4.94 -3.75
CA MET A 197 20.48 5.03 -4.46
C MET A 197 21.49 5.87 -3.67
N ARG A 198 21.05 6.97 -3.04
CA ARG A 198 21.91 7.77 -2.16
C ARG A 198 22.29 7.02 -0.88
N ILE A 199 21.34 6.37 -0.21
CA ILE A 199 21.62 5.55 0.99
C ILE A 199 22.64 4.46 0.66
N THR A 200 22.46 3.73 -0.44
CA THR A 200 23.36 2.63 -0.81
C THR A 200 24.76 3.13 -1.18
N THR A 201 24.86 4.24 -1.90
CA THR A 201 26.15 4.88 -2.22
C THR A 201 26.89 5.30 -0.96
N PHE A 202 26.19 5.94 -0.02
CA PHE A 202 26.75 6.35 1.27
C PHE A 202 27.24 5.15 2.09
N LEU A 203 26.43 4.10 2.20
CA LEU A 203 26.80 2.87 2.93
C LEU A 203 28.00 2.15 2.31
N ARG A 204 28.11 2.14 0.97
CA ARG A 204 29.26 1.57 0.27
C ARG A 204 30.54 2.35 0.54
N HIS A 205 30.47 3.68 0.54
CA HIS A 205 31.62 4.54 0.79
C HIS A 205 32.18 4.38 2.22
N GLN A 206 31.31 4.26 3.23
CA GLN A 206 31.77 4.11 4.62
C GLN A 206 32.26 2.70 5.00
N ARG A 207 32.04 1.68 4.15
CA ARG A 207 32.31 0.27 4.48
C ARG A 207 33.76 0.00 4.91
N ASN A 208 34.72 0.78 4.43
CA ASN A 208 36.15 0.58 4.69
C ASN A 208 36.62 1.16 6.04
N THR A 209 35.87 2.09 6.62
CA THR A 209 36.28 2.86 7.81
C THR A 209 35.51 2.46 9.07
N LEU A 210 34.59 1.49 8.97
CA LEU A 210 33.62 1.19 10.02
C LEU A 210 34.02 0.03 10.93
N THR A 211 33.74 0.19 12.22
CA THR A 211 33.89 -0.86 13.24
C THR A 211 32.95 -2.05 12.97
N LEU A 212 33.32 -3.22 13.49
CA LEU A 212 32.60 -4.49 13.27
C LEU A 212 31.11 -4.41 13.67
N VAL A 213 30.81 -3.70 14.77
CA VAL A 213 29.43 -3.46 15.24
C VAL A 213 28.64 -2.61 14.24
N MET A 214 29.25 -1.56 13.68
CA MET A 214 28.59 -0.75 12.67
C MET A 214 28.40 -1.51 11.36
N ARG A 215 29.34 -2.39 11.00
CA ARG A 215 29.23 -3.27 9.83
C ARG A 215 28.04 -4.24 9.93
N GLN A 216 27.75 -4.77 11.12
CA GLN A 216 26.55 -5.60 11.35
C GLN A 216 25.25 -4.78 11.21
N ARG A 217 25.21 -3.56 11.75
CA ARG A 217 24.06 -2.64 11.56
C ARG A 217 23.86 -2.29 10.09
N GLN A 218 24.94 -2.01 9.36
CA GLN A 218 24.89 -1.75 7.92
C GLN A 218 24.37 -2.95 7.12
N LYS A 219 24.78 -4.19 7.47
CA LYS A 219 24.28 -5.40 6.80
C LYS A 219 22.77 -5.53 6.96
N ARG A 220 22.25 -5.25 8.16
CA ARG A 220 20.80 -5.21 8.40
C ARG A 220 20.14 -4.13 7.56
N ASP A 221 20.66 -2.91 7.58
CA ASP A 221 20.05 -1.79 6.84
C ASP A 221 20.07 -2.05 5.32
N PHE A 222 21.14 -2.64 4.78
CA PHE A 222 21.23 -3.07 3.38
C PHE A 222 20.18 -4.12 3.01
N LEU A 223 19.93 -5.11 3.88
CA LEU A 223 18.86 -6.08 3.67
C LEU A 223 17.49 -5.40 3.59
N ILE A 224 17.24 -4.39 4.44
CA ILE A 224 15.96 -3.67 4.39
C ILE A 224 15.86 -2.80 3.13
N VAL A 225 16.96 -2.17 2.68
CA VAL A 225 16.98 -1.43 1.40
C VAL A 225 16.68 -2.36 0.23
N ARG A 226 17.33 -3.53 0.15
CA ARG A 226 17.06 -4.53 -0.89
C ARG A 226 15.59 -4.96 -0.91
N ARG A 227 15.01 -5.18 0.26
CA ARG A 227 13.59 -5.51 0.42
C ARG A 227 12.65 -4.43 -0.11
N ILE A 228 12.97 -3.16 0.13
CA ILE A 228 12.13 -2.06 -0.36
C ILE A 228 12.28 -1.87 -1.87
N LEU A 229 13.49 -2.05 -2.42
CA LEU A 229 13.66 -2.10 -3.87
C LEU A 229 12.83 -3.23 -4.50
N MET A 230 12.75 -4.41 -3.86
CA MET A 230 11.85 -5.48 -4.31
C MET A 230 10.38 -5.07 -4.23
N ILE A 231 9.93 -4.35 -3.19
CA ILE A 231 8.56 -3.80 -3.13
C ILE A 231 8.31 -2.82 -4.30
N ILE A 232 9.26 -1.94 -4.59
CA ILE A 232 9.10 -0.95 -5.67
C ILE A 232 9.01 -1.67 -7.01
N ILE A 233 9.91 -2.62 -7.28
CA ILE A 233 9.86 -3.43 -8.51
C ILE A 233 8.52 -4.16 -8.60
N PHE A 234 8.05 -4.74 -7.49
CA PHE A 234 6.77 -5.41 -7.43
C PHE A 234 5.59 -4.46 -7.74
N LEU A 235 5.54 -3.29 -7.10
CA LEU A 235 4.55 -2.24 -7.40
C LEU A 235 4.64 -1.74 -8.85
N LEU A 236 5.84 -1.69 -9.44
CA LEU A 236 6.05 -1.37 -10.85
C LEU A 236 5.44 -2.43 -11.77
N THR A 237 5.75 -3.70 -11.52
CA THR A 237 5.24 -4.81 -12.33
C THR A 237 3.73 -4.95 -12.28
N LEU A 238 3.09 -4.56 -11.18
CA LEU A 238 1.64 -4.67 -11.01
C LEU A 238 0.84 -3.52 -11.63
N GLY A 239 1.49 -2.39 -11.90
CA GLY A 239 0.93 -1.32 -12.71
C GLY A 239 0.90 -1.66 -14.21
N LEU A 240 1.71 -2.65 -14.64
CA LEU A 240 1.86 -3.00 -16.06
C LEU A 240 0.54 -3.41 -16.73
N PRO A 241 -0.33 -4.24 -16.14
CA PRO A 241 -1.61 -4.59 -16.78
C PRO A 241 -2.45 -3.35 -17.11
N GLY A 242 -2.54 -2.38 -16.19
CA GLY A 242 -3.24 -1.12 -16.42
C GLY A 242 -2.63 -0.32 -17.57
N THR A 243 -1.30 -0.17 -17.59
CA THR A 243 -0.61 0.52 -18.68
C THR A 243 -0.76 -0.19 -20.03
N PHE A 244 -0.75 -1.52 -20.03
CA PHE A 244 -0.93 -2.33 -21.22
C PHE A 244 -2.32 -2.12 -21.83
N PHE A 245 -3.37 -2.10 -21.01
CA PHE A 245 -4.73 -1.82 -21.51
C PHE A 245 -4.88 -0.41 -22.04
N ILE A 246 -4.25 0.58 -21.41
CA ILE A 246 -4.24 1.96 -21.90
C ILE A 246 -3.53 2.02 -23.27
N ILE A 247 -2.34 1.43 -23.40
CA ILE A 247 -1.60 1.41 -24.67
C ILE A 247 -2.42 0.71 -25.75
N ARG A 248 -2.99 -0.47 -25.45
CA ARG A 248 -3.86 -1.21 -26.37
C ARG A 248 -5.01 -0.33 -26.85
N TYR A 249 -5.72 0.34 -25.94
CA TYR A 249 -6.82 1.24 -26.28
C TYR A 249 -6.40 2.35 -27.26
N TYR A 250 -5.23 2.98 -27.06
CA TYR A 250 -4.73 4.00 -27.99
C TYR A 250 -4.28 3.46 -29.34
N VAL A 251 -3.79 2.22 -29.40
CA VAL A 251 -3.34 1.58 -30.64
C VAL A 251 -4.53 1.06 -31.46
N THR A 252 -5.50 0.39 -30.83
CA THR A 252 -6.61 -0.27 -31.52
C THR A 252 -7.86 0.59 -31.61
N GLY A 253 -8.01 1.64 -30.80
CA GLY A 253 -9.26 2.40 -30.65
C GLY A 253 -10.34 1.66 -29.84
N ASP A 254 -10.22 0.35 -29.70
CA ASP A 254 -11.21 -0.50 -29.03
C ASP A 254 -10.97 -0.64 -27.52
N TYR A 255 -12.02 -0.34 -26.74
CA TYR A 255 -12.08 -0.59 -25.31
C TYR A 255 -12.70 -1.96 -25.03
N HIS A 256 -11.89 -2.92 -24.54
CA HIS A 256 -12.43 -4.21 -24.10
C HIS A 256 -13.08 -4.06 -22.73
N PRO A 257 -14.34 -4.49 -22.52
CA PRO A 257 -15.09 -4.19 -21.30
C PRO A 257 -14.52 -4.87 -20.05
N LEU A 258 -13.72 -5.94 -20.19
CA LEU A 258 -13.05 -6.58 -19.05
C LEU A 258 -11.71 -5.93 -18.64
N SER A 259 -11.18 -4.98 -19.43
CA SER A 259 -9.84 -4.39 -19.21
C SER A 259 -9.70 -3.77 -17.82
N LEU A 260 -10.73 -3.04 -17.41
CA LEU A 260 -10.79 -2.38 -16.12
C LEU A 260 -10.86 -3.38 -14.95
N ARG A 261 -11.67 -4.44 -15.08
CA ARG A 261 -11.76 -5.49 -14.05
C ARG A 261 -10.44 -6.22 -13.85
N VAL A 262 -9.74 -6.55 -14.94
CA VAL A 262 -8.40 -7.16 -14.86
C VAL A 262 -7.39 -6.20 -14.21
N GLY A 263 -7.44 -4.91 -14.56
CA GLY A 263 -6.63 -3.87 -13.92
C GLY A 263 -6.86 -3.81 -12.41
N TRP A 264 -8.12 -3.79 -11.97
CA TRP A 264 -8.47 -3.77 -10.54
C TRP A 264 -8.12 -5.05 -9.81
N MET A 265 -8.24 -6.21 -10.46
CA MET A 265 -7.76 -7.47 -9.91
C MET A 265 -6.25 -7.41 -9.65
N SER A 266 -5.46 -6.86 -10.58
CA SER A 266 -4.02 -6.64 -10.37
C SER A 266 -3.75 -5.76 -9.15
N VAL A 267 -4.49 -4.65 -9.00
CA VAL A 267 -4.39 -3.77 -7.82
C VAL A 267 -4.76 -4.51 -6.53
N ALA A 268 -5.81 -5.33 -6.53
CA ALA A 268 -6.22 -6.11 -5.36
C ALA A 268 -5.17 -7.15 -4.95
N ILE A 269 -4.60 -7.89 -5.92
CA ILE A 269 -3.47 -8.81 -5.70
C ILE A 269 -2.29 -8.03 -5.09
N SER A 270 -1.99 -6.86 -5.64
CA SER A 270 -0.90 -6.00 -5.16
C SER A 270 -1.08 -5.62 -3.70
N MET A 271 -2.28 -5.16 -3.33
CA MET A 271 -2.58 -4.74 -1.97
C MET A 271 -2.54 -5.91 -0.99
N ALA A 272 -3.04 -7.09 -1.39
CA ALA A 272 -2.98 -8.30 -0.56
C ALA A 272 -1.52 -8.73 -0.32
N VAL A 273 -0.71 -8.81 -1.39
CA VAL A 273 0.70 -9.20 -1.28
C VAL A 273 1.50 -8.16 -0.51
N LEU A 274 1.28 -6.86 -0.77
CA LEU A 274 1.96 -5.78 -0.06
C LEU A 274 1.68 -5.82 1.44
N ASN A 275 0.43 -6.04 1.84
CA ASN A 275 0.04 -6.19 3.24
C ASN A 275 0.82 -7.31 3.94
N VAL A 276 0.94 -8.48 3.28
CA VAL A 276 1.67 -9.64 3.80
C VAL A 276 3.18 -9.37 3.82
N VAL A 277 3.74 -8.85 2.73
CA VAL A 277 5.18 -8.57 2.60
C VAL A 277 5.65 -7.54 3.62
N LEU A 278 4.86 -6.51 3.92
CA LEU A 278 5.20 -5.50 4.92
C LEU A 278 5.35 -6.08 6.33
N ILE A 279 4.56 -7.11 6.69
CA ILE A 279 4.71 -7.83 7.97
C ILE A 279 6.10 -8.46 8.08
N PHE A 280 6.59 -9.05 6.98
CA PHE A 280 7.91 -9.68 6.93
C PHE A 280 9.06 -8.66 6.77
N PHE A 281 8.78 -7.46 6.27
CA PHE A 281 9.85 -6.50 5.98
C PHE A 281 10.08 -5.48 7.09
N ILE A 282 9.08 -5.22 7.92
CA ILE A 282 9.19 -4.29 9.05
C ILE A 282 9.66 -5.07 10.29
N PRO A 283 10.89 -4.83 10.78
CA PRO A 283 11.48 -5.62 11.87
C PRO A 283 10.65 -5.58 13.15
N GLN A 284 9.95 -4.47 13.39
CA GLN A 284 9.07 -4.29 14.53
C GLN A 284 7.96 -5.31 14.48
N LEU A 285 7.19 -5.37 13.36
CA LEU A 285 6.14 -6.36 13.12
C LEU A 285 6.67 -7.80 13.24
N GLN A 286 7.83 -8.09 12.64
CA GLN A 286 8.44 -9.41 12.75
C GLN A 286 8.70 -9.82 14.20
N ASN A 287 9.17 -8.89 15.04
CA ASN A 287 9.42 -9.15 16.45
C ASN A 287 8.11 -9.38 17.24
N ILE A 288 7.02 -8.70 16.87
CA ILE A 288 5.69 -8.95 17.46
C ILE A 288 5.25 -10.36 17.14
N VAL A 289 5.22 -10.70 15.85
CA VAL A 289 4.75 -12.00 15.36
C VAL A 289 5.57 -13.12 15.98
N ARG A 290 6.89 -12.95 16.05
CA ARG A 290 7.78 -13.93 16.69
C ARG A 290 7.48 -14.12 18.18
N LYS A 291 7.23 -13.03 18.93
CA LYS A 291 6.91 -13.11 20.36
C LYS A 291 5.58 -13.83 20.60
N VAL A 292 4.54 -13.45 19.85
CA VAL A 292 3.23 -14.11 19.93
C VAL A 292 3.35 -15.60 19.63
N PHE A 293 4.12 -15.97 18.60
CA PHE A 293 4.34 -17.37 18.24
C PHE A 293 5.14 -18.15 19.30
N GLN A 294 6.13 -17.50 19.94
CA GLN A 294 6.90 -18.11 21.03
C GLN A 294 6.09 -18.31 22.30
N GLU A 295 5.29 -17.31 22.70
CA GLU A 295 4.40 -17.39 23.87
C GLU A 295 3.37 -18.50 23.71
N HIS A 296 2.80 -18.66 22.51
CA HIS A 296 1.86 -19.73 22.22
C HIS A 296 2.51 -21.13 22.31
N ARG A 297 3.75 -21.28 21.85
CA ARG A 297 4.49 -22.56 21.93
C ARG A 297 4.80 -22.98 23.38
N ILE A 298 5.08 -22.01 24.25
CA ILE A 298 5.37 -22.27 25.67
C ILE A 298 4.08 -22.65 26.42
N GLY A 299 2.97 -21.96 26.17
CA GLY A 299 1.68 -22.26 26.79
C GLY A 299 1.14 -23.66 26.49
N VAL A 300 1.39 -24.19 25.29
CA VAL A 300 1.02 -25.57 24.92
C VAL A 300 1.88 -26.62 25.63
N SER A 301 3.13 -26.30 25.96
CA SER A 301 4.05 -27.25 26.61
C SER A 301 3.76 -27.46 28.11
N THR A 302 3.13 -26.47 28.77
CA THR A 302 2.80 -26.53 30.19
C THR A 302 1.50 -27.29 30.52
N VAL A 303 0.66 -27.61 29.53
CA VAL A 303 -0.62 -28.33 29.75
C VAL A 303 -0.46 -29.86 29.65
N VAL A 304 0.67 -30.35 29.13
CA VAL A 304 0.88 -31.80 28.85
C VAL A 304 1.56 -32.56 30.01
N ILE A 305 1.86 -31.91 31.14
CA ILE A 305 2.50 -32.56 32.30
C ILE A 305 1.72 -32.24 33.57
N GLN A 306 0.51 -32.76 33.68
CA GLN A 306 -0.01 -33.21 34.98
C GLN A 306 -0.12 -34.73 34.89
N PRO A 307 0.86 -35.50 35.38
CA PRO A 307 0.65 -36.92 35.62
C PRO A 307 -0.46 -37.03 36.66
N GLU A 308 -1.56 -37.70 36.31
CA GLU A 308 -2.55 -38.17 37.28
C GLU A 308 -1.79 -38.93 38.37
N GLU A 309 -1.78 -38.36 39.58
CA GLU A 309 -1.40 -39.10 40.77
C GLU A 309 -2.39 -40.26 40.92
N ILE A 310 -1.94 -41.44 40.51
CA ILE A 310 -2.58 -42.72 40.82
C ILE A 310 -2.57 -42.85 42.33
N GLN A 311 -3.70 -42.53 42.97
CA GLN A 311 -3.95 -42.89 44.35
C GLN A 311 -4.16 -44.41 44.42
N ILE A 312 -3.20 -45.10 45.05
CA ILE A 312 -3.30 -46.50 45.49
C ILE A 312 -3.83 -46.51 46.93
#